data_AF-A0A401U1G0-F1
#
_entry.id   AF-A0A401U1G0-F1
#
_cell.length_a   1.000
_cell.length_b   1.000
_cell.length_c   1.000
_cell.angle_alpha   90.00
_cell.angle_beta   90.00
_cell.angle_gamma   90.00
#
_symmetry.space_group_name_H-M   'P 1'
#
loop_
_entity.id
_entity.type
_entity.pdbx_description
1 polymer ?
#
loop_
_entity_poly.entity_id
_entity_poly.type
_entity_poly.pdbx_seq_one_letter_code
_entity_poly.pdbx_strand_id
1 'polypeptide(L)' 'LVVHGQALKAFHSAAANPDLSKHVGQFTRDGIELAACGNTMKSQNIGLKDLLPGFVAAERGGVVRLAELQSQGYLYLRP' A
#
# COMPACT_ATOMS: atom_id res chain seq x y z
N LEU A 1 0.60 -5.89 -3.36
CA LEU A 1 1.49 -4.72 -3.39
C LEU A 1 1.68 -4.20 -1.97
N VAL A 2 2.90 -3.99 -1.49
CA VAL A 2 3.16 -3.36 -0.18
C VAL A 2 3.81 -1.99 -0.40
N VAL A 3 3.20 -0.93 0.11
CA VAL A 3 3.67 0.46 -0.05
C VAL A 3 4.14 1.00 1.29
N HIS A 4 5.36 1.55 1.32
CA HIS A 4 5.96 2.14 2.51
C HIS A 4 6.85 3.35 2.16
N GLY A 5 7.20 4.16 3.16
CA GLY A 5 8.04 5.35 3.00
C GLY A 5 7.37 6.45 2.16
N GLN A 6 8.19 7.23 1.44
CA GLN A 6 7.72 8.39 0.68
C GLN A 6 6.77 8.02 -0.48
N ALA A 7 6.86 6.79 -0.99
CA ALA A 7 5.98 6.30 -2.04
C ALA A 7 4.49 6.34 -1.66
N LEU A 8 4.18 6.21 -0.36
CA LEU A 8 2.80 6.23 0.14
C LEU A 8 2.07 7.54 -0.19
N LYS A 9 2.80 8.66 -0.29
CA LYS A 9 2.25 9.98 -0.60
C LYS A 9 1.56 10.03 -1.97
N ALA A 10 2.04 9.26 -2.95
CA ALA A 10 1.43 9.20 -4.28
C ALA A 10 0.01 8.64 -4.24
N PHE A 11 -0.33 7.87 -3.20
CA PHE A 11 -1.63 7.22 -3.03
C PHE A 11 -2.60 8.01 -2.14
N HIS A 12 -2.26 9.24 -1.74
CA HIS A 12 -3.19 10.10 -1.01
C HIS A 12 -4.40 10.45 -1.88
N SER A 13 -5.60 10.21 -1.37
CA SER A 13 -6.85 10.44 -2.11
C SER A 13 -7.02 11.90 -2.56
N ALA A 14 -6.56 12.85 -1.73
CA ALA A 14 -6.64 14.29 -2.02
C ALA A 14 -5.76 14.76 -3.18
N ALA A 15 -4.72 14.01 -3.55
CA ALA A 15 -3.72 14.42 -4.55
C ALA A 15 -3.44 13.35 -5.60
N ALA A 16 -4.21 12.26 -5.60
CA ALA A 16 -3.98 11.13 -6.50
C ALA A 16 -4.28 11.51 -7.95
N ASN A 17 -3.37 11.15 -8.85
CA ASN A 17 -3.60 11.23 -10.28
C ASN A 17 -4.82 10.34 -10.67
N PRO A 18 -5.75 10.81 -11.52
CA PRO A 18 -6.87 10.00 -12.02
C PRO A 18 -6.45 8.65 -12.61
N ASP A 19 -5.34 8.60 -13.35
CA ASP A 19 -4.81 7.35 -13.91
C ASP A 19 -4.37 6.39 -12.80
N LEU A 20 -3.68 6.90 -11.77
CA LEU A 20 -3.28 6.08 -10.62
C LEU A 20 -4.50 5.52 -9.89
N SER A 21 -5.54 6.35 -9.70
CA SER A 21 -6.80 5.93 -9.08
C SER A 21 -7.48 4.81 -9.87
N LYS A 22 -7.48 4.92 -11.21
CA LYS A 22 -8.01 3.88 -12.10
C LYS A 22 -7.22 2.57 -11.99
N HIS A 23 -5.88 2.63 -11.98
CA HIS A 23 -5.03 1.45 -11.83
C HIS A 23 -5.20 0.78 -10.47
N VAL A 24 -5.24 1.56 -9.38
CA VAL A 24 -5.51 1.05 -8.03
C VAL A 24 -6.85 0.34 -7.97
N GLY A 25 -7.91 0.95 -8.51
CA GLY A 25 -9.23 0.32 -8.59
C GLY A 25 -9.23 -0.95 -9.43
N GLN A 26 -8.43 -1.02 -10.51
CA GLN A 26 -8.29 -2.22 -11.33
C GLN A 26 -7.57 -3.33 -10.55
N PHE A 27 -6.47 -3.04 -9.89
CA PHE A 27 -5.73 -4.01 -9.08
C PHE A 27 -6.60 -4.62 -7.98
N THR A 28 -7.41 -3.82 -7.29
CA THR A 28 -8.35 -4.34 -6.30
C THR A 28 -9.39 -5.28 -6.92
N ARG A 29 -9.91 -4.97 -8.11
CA ARG A 29 -10.84 -5.87 -8.84
C ARG A 29 -10.18 -7.17 -9.28
N ASP A 30 -8.91 -7.12 -9.62
CA ASP A 30 -8.11 -8.29 -10.02
C ASP A 30 -7.63 -9.11 -8.81
N GLY A 31 -8.07 -8.78 -7.60
CA GLY A 31 -7.74 -9.53 -6.38
C GLY A 31 -6.35 -9.22 -5.81
N ILE A 32 -5.70 -8.16 -6.27
CA ILE A 32 -4.39 -7.75 -5.75
C ILE A 32 -4.61 -6.98 -4.45
N GLU A 33 -4.15 -7.55 -3.33
CA GLU A 33 -4.14 -6.87 -2.04
C GLU A 33 -3.13 -5.70 -2.04
N LEU A 34 -3.58 -4.52 -1.65
CA LEU A 34 -2.76 -3.33 -1.48
C LEU A 34 -2.55 -3.09 0.02
N ALA A 35 -1.32 -3.20 0.51
CA ALA A 35 -1.00 -3.02 1.93
C ALA A 35 -0.21 -1.72 2.15
N ALA A 36 -0.72 -0.84 3.03
CA ALA A 36 -0.04 0.38 3.45
C ALA A 36 0.72 0.12 4.76
N CYS A 37 1.99 0.51 4.82
CA CYS A 37 2.80 0.37 6.02
C CYS A 37 2.27 1.21 7.18
N GLY A 38 1.88 0.56 8.28
CA GLY A 38 1.37 1.22 9.49
C GLY A 38 2.36 2.22 10.09
N ASN A 39 3.66 1.88 10.13
CA ASN A 39 4.70 2.80 10.63
C ASN A 39 4.85 4.03 9.74
N THR A 40 4.72 3.86 8.42
CA THR A 40 4.77 4.99 7.48
C THR A 40 3.54 5.88 7.66
N MET A 41 2.35 5.30 7.73
CA MET A 41 1.11 6.05 8.00
C MET A 41 1.20 6.86 9.29
N LYS A 42 1.67 6.23 10.39
CA LYS A 42 1.94 6.91 11.67
C LYS A 42 2.94 8.06 11.51
N SER A 43 4.07 7.83 10.85
CA SER A 43 5.09 8.87 10.65
C SER A 43 4.61 10.06 9.80
N GLN A 44 3.62 9.84 8.94
CA GLN A 44 3.02 10.85 8.07
C GLN A 44 1.73 11.45 8.66
N ASN A 45 1.30 11.03 9.85
CA ASN A 45 0.04 11.42 10.49
C ASN A 45 -1.20 11.22 9.59
N ILE A 46 -1.27 10.09 8.90
CA ILE A 46 -2.39 9.70 8.05
C ILE A 46 -2.95 8.33 8.43
N GLY A 47 -4.15 8.01 7.96
CA GLY A 47 -4.75 6.68 8.03
C GLY A 47 -5.28 6.20 6.67
N LEU A 48 -5.92 5.02 6.66
CA LEU A 48 -6.46 4.41 5.44
C LEU A 48 -7.48 5.30 4.70
N LYS A 49 -8.26 6.11 5.44
CA LYS A 49 -9.23 7.05 4.87
C LYS A 49 -8.60 8.15 4.02
N ASP A 50 -7.32 8.43 4.26
CA ASP A 50 -6.57 9.47 3.55
C ASP A 50 -5.91 8.90 2.27
N LEU A 51 -6.00 7.59 2.05
CA LEU A 51 -5.48 6.87 0.89
C LEU A 51 -6.60 6.56 -0.11
N LEU A 52 -6.20 6.19 -1.33
CA LEU A 52 -7.10 5.60 -2.32
C LEU A 52 -7.79 4.33 -1.76
N PRO A 53 -9.02 4.03 -2.18
CA PRO A 53 -9.73 2.83 -1.71
C PRO A 53 -9.00 1.54 -2.11
N GLY A 54 -9.18 0.48 -1.31
CA GLY A 54 -8.59 -0.84 -1.55
C GLY A 54 -7.34 -1.14 -0.74
N PHE A 55 -6.83 -0.17 0.03
CA PHE A 55 -5.71 -0.41 0.96
C PHE A 55 -6.16 -1.09 2.26
N VAL A 56 -5.36 -2.05 2.70
CA VAL A 56 -5.37 -2.63 4.05
C VAL A 56 -4.14 -2.15 4.82
N ALA A 57 -4.24 -2.05 6.15
CA ALA A 57 -3.11 -1.62 6.97
C ALA A 57 -2.19 -2.81 7.30
N ALA A 58 -0.91 -2.69 6.95
CA ALA A 58 0.15 -3.53 7.49
C ALA A 58 0.59 -2.97 8.84
N GLU A 59 -0.19 -3.27 9.89
CA GLU A 59 -0.03 -2.71 11.25
C GLU A 59 1.36 -2.92 11.85
N ARG A 60 1.97 -4.09 11.59
CA ARG A 60 3.33 -4.43 12.05
C ARG A 60 4.43 -3.76 11.23
N GLY A 61 4.07 -3.04 10.17
CA GLY A 61 4.96 -2.39 9.22
C GLY A 61 5.06 -3.13 7.88
N GLY A 62 5.33 -2.36 6.82
CA GLY A 62 5.42 -2.89 5.45
C GLY A 62 6.56 -3.88 5.25
N VAL A 63 7.73 -3.64 5.87
CA VAL A 63 8.88 -4.57 5.79
C VAL A 63 8.57 -5.90 6.46
N VAL A 64 7.84 -5.90 7.58
CA VAL A 64 7.40 -7.13 8.24
C VAL A 64 6.43 -7.90 7.34
N ARG A 65 5.45 -7.22 6.74
CA ARG A 65 4.53 -7.85 5.77
C ARG A 65 5.25 -8.45 4.57
N LEU A 66 6.28 -7.78 4.04
CA LEU A 66 7.11 -8.31 2.96
C LEU A 66 7.88 -9.59 3.38
N ALA A 67 8.39 -9.64 4.60
CA ALA A 67 9.08 -10.82 5.13
C ALA A 67 8.11 -12.00 5.35
N GLU A 68 6.90 -11.73 5.84
CA GLU A 68 5.84 -12.72 6.00
C GLU A 68 5.43 -13.34 4.64
N LEU A 69 5.26 -12.51 3.60
CA LEU A 69 4.95 -12.98 2.25
C LEU A 69 6.09 -13.82 1.65
N GLN A 70 7.34 -13.37 1.79
CA GLN A 70 8.49 -14.16 1.31
C GLN A 70 8.59 -15.52 2.01
N SER A 71 8.31 -15.57 3.32
CA SER A 71 8.27 -16.82 4.08
C SER A 71 7.17 -17.79 3.60
N GLN A 72 6.12 -17.28 2.96
CA GLN A 72 5.05 -18.09 2.33
C GLN A 72 5.41 -18.54 0.90
N GLY A 73 6.61 -18.22 0.42
CA GLY A 73 7.09 -18.60 -0.91
C GLY A 73 6.81 -17.56 -2.01
N TYR A 74 6.35 -16.36 -1.67
CA TYR A 74 6.16 -15.30 -2.66
C TYR A 74 7.50 -14.75 -3.15
N LEU A 75 7.60 -14.50 -4.45
CA LEU A 75 8.73 -13.78 -5.02
C LEU A 75 8.67 -12.30 -4.62
N TYR A 76 9.80 -11.76 -4.17
CA TYR A 76 9.94 -10.35 -3.86
C TYR A 76 10.47 -9.55 -5.05
N LEU A 77 9.71 -8.53 -5.45
CA LEU A 77 10.07 -7.58 -6.50
C LEU A 77 10.08 -6.16 -5.91
N ARG A 78 11.18 -5.43 -6.11
CA ARG A 78 11.34 -4.03 -5.71
C ARG A 78 11.70 -3.16 -6.93
N PRO A 79 10.71 -2.51 -7.56
CA PRO A 79 10.92 -1.57 -8.65
C PRO A 79 11.65 -0.29 -8.22
#